data_AF-A0A743CC23-F1
#
_entry.id   AF-A0A743CC23-F1
#
_cell.length_a   1.000
_cell.length_b   1.000
_cell.length_c   1.000
_cell.angle_alpha   90.00
_cell.angle_beta   90.00
_cell.angle_gamma   90.00
#
_symmetry.space_group_name_H-M   'P 1'
#
loop_
_entity.id
_entity.type
_entity.pdbx_description
1 polymer ?
#
loop_
_entity_poly.entity_id
_entity_poly.type
_entity_poly.pdbx_seq_one_letter_code
_entity_poly.pdbx_strand_id
1 'polypeptide(L)' 'MSELIYCRGGCGFRGDKTQLHYEPSGRGAYRREEYYCDKCHEKRLRIKKLLAAQNNYRNSLPKLSFRNHFSKK' A
#
# COMPACT_ATOMS: atom_id res chain seq x y z
N MET A 1 -19.78 19.05 -13.64
CA MET A 1 -19.15 17.98 -14.44
C MET A 1 -18.25 17.19 -13.51
N SER A 2 -18.60 15.93 -13.27
CA SER A 2 -17.83 15.04 -12.41
C SER A 2 -16.57 14.59 -13.16
N GLU A 3 -15.39 14.74 -12.54
CA GLU A 3 -14.15 14.25 -13.13
C GLU A 3 -14.06 12.73 -12.96
N LEU A 4 -13.97 12.02 -14.08
CA LEU A 4 -13.81 10.56 -14.08
C LEU A 4 -12.35 10.19 -13.76
N ILE A 5 -12.17 9.45 -12.68
CA ILE A 5 -10.85 9.04 -12.18
C ILE A 5 -10.60 7.58 -12.56
N TYR A 6 -9.36 7.28 -12.91
CA TYR A 6 -8.93 5.92 -13.24
C TYR A 6 -8.62 5.14 -11.98
N CYS A 7 -9.11 3.90 -11.93
CA CYS A 7 -8.69 2.96 -10.91
C CYS A 7 -7.17 2.70 -11.01
N ARG A 8 -6.45 2.97 -9.92
CA ARG A 8 -5.00 2.79 -9.83
C ARG A 8 -4.57 1.32 -9.87
N GLY A 9 -5.50 0.39 -9.66
CA GLY A 9 -5.25 -1.05 -9.69
C GLY A 9 -4.97 -1.64 -11.09
N GLY A 10 -5.03 -0.83 -12.15
CA GLY A 10 -4.69 -1.25 -13.52
C GLY A 10 -5.75 -2.09 -14.23
N CYS A 11 -6.99 -2.12 -13.70
CA CYS A 11 -8.10 -2.89 -14.28
C CYS A 11 -8.84 -2.18 -15.42
N GLY A 12 -8.43 -0.96 -15.79
CA GLY A 12 -9.06 -0.15 -16.83
C GLY A 12 -10.36 0.55 -16.42
N PHE A 13 -10.90 0.28 -15.24
CA PHE A 13 -12.11 0.94 -14.73
C PHE A 13 -11.88 2.44 -14.50
N ARG A 14 -12.88 3.24 -14.86
CA ARG A 14 -12.96 4.67 -14.53
C ARG A 14 -14.32 4.94 -13.93
N GLY A 15 -14.35 5.80 -12.92
CA GLY A 15 -15.59 6.18 -12.26
C GLY A 15 -15.43 7.50 -11.54
N ASP A 16 -16.54 8.01 -11.05
CA ASP A 16 -16.54 9.19 -10.20
C ASP A 16 -15.92 8.89 -8.83
N LYS A 17 -15.52 9.95 -8.11
CA LYS A 17 -15.00 9.82 -6.74
C LYS A 17 -15.93 9.04 -5.81
N THR A 18 -17.24 9.10 -6.03
CA THR A 18 -18.25 8.38 -5.24
C THR A 18 -18.27 6.87 -5.51
N GLN A 19 -17.74 6.43 -6.65
CA GLN A 19 -17.69 5.03 -7.08
C GLN A 19 -16.34 4.37 -6.79
N LEU A 20 -15.36 5.13 -6.30
CA LEU A 20 -14.01 4.67 -6.05
C LEU A 20 -13.66 4.80 -4.57
N HIS A 21 -12.93 3.81 -4.05
CA HIS A 21 -12.33 3.85 -2.73
C HIS A 21 -11.11 4.75 -2.74
N TYR A 22 -11.17 5.80 -1.94
CA TYR A 22 -10.03 6.68 -1.68
C TYR A 22 -9.04 6.03 -0.72
N GLU A 23 -7.76 6.03 -1.09
CA GLU A 23 -6.68 5.57 -0.23
C GLU A 23 -5.47 6.50 -0.35
N PRO A 24 -5.07 7.18 0.74
CA PRO A 24 -3.87 8.00 0.72
C PRO A 24 -2.63 7.10 0.75
N SER A 25 -1.67 7.39 -0.13
CA SER A 25 -0.39 6.67 -0.23
C SER A 25 0.80 7.63 -0.09
N GLY A 26 1.98 7.12 0.24
CA GLY A 26 3.19 7.93 0.46
C GLY A 26 3.35 8.45 1.89
N ARG A 27 4.40 9.26 2.11
CA ARG A 27 4.77 9.82 3.43
C ARG A 27 4.98 11.32 3.35
N GLY A 28 4.52 12.06 4.35
CA GLY A 28 4.75 13.50 4.49
C GLY A 28 4.28 14.30 3.26
N ALA A 29 5.15 15.18 2.77
CA ALA A 29 4.88 16.03 1.59
C ALA A 29 4.67 15.24 0.28
N TYR A 30 5.03 13.96 0.23
CA TYR A 30 4.87 13.11 -0.96
C TYR A 30 3.59 12.26 -0.90
N ARG A 31 2.61 12.67 -0.10
CA ARG A 31 1.33 11.97 -0.01
C ARG A 31 0.57 12.13 -1.34
N ARG A 32 0.08 11.02 -1.87
CA ARG A 32 -0.68 10.95 -3.12
C ARG A 32 -2.07 10.42 -2.83
N GLU A 33 -3.04 10.98 -3.55
CA GLU A 33 -4.40 10.48 -3.57
C GLU A 33 -4.47 9.31 -4.56
N GLU A 34 -4.78 8.11 -4.07
CA GLU A 34 -5.01 6.95 -4.92
C GLU A 34 -6.47 6.54 -4.84
N TYR A 35 -7.04 6.14 -5.98
CA TYR A 35 -8.44 5.73 -6.09
C TYR A 35 -8.52 4.32 -6.68
N TYR A 36 -9.38 3.47 -6.09
CA TYR A 36 -9.51 2.06 -6.49
C TYR A 36 -10.97 1.65 -6.63
N CYS A 37 -11.32 0.87 -7.65
CA CYS A 37 -12.63 0.20 -7.68
C CYS A 37 -12.71 -0.91 -6.62
N ASP A 38 -13.92 -1.36 -6.29
CA ASP A 38 -14.16 -2.40 -5.28
C ASP A 38 -13.24 -3.61 -5.43
N LYS A 39 -13.20 -4.20 -6.65
CA LYS A 39 -12.41 -5.40 -6.94
C LYS A 39 -10.91 -5.19 -6.69
N CYS A 40 -10.37 -4.05 -7.12
CA CYS A 40 -8.95 -3.74 -6.94
C CYS A 40 -8.63 -3.37 -5.50
N HIS A 41 -9.55 -2.70 -4.81
CA HIS A 41 -9.43 -2.36 -3.41
C HIS A 41 -9.39 -3.63 -2.53
N GLU A 42 -10.30 -4.58 -2.75
CA GLU A 42 -10.29 -5.88 -2.07
C GLU A 42 -8.99 -6.65 -2.29
N LYS A 43 -8.51 -6.71 -3.55
CA LYS A 43 -7.22 -7.34 -3.87
C LYS A 43 -6.07 -6.70 -3.08
N ARG A 44 -6.03 -5.38 -3.01
CA ARG A 44 -5.01 -4.63 -2.26
C ARG A 44 -5.10 -4.90 -0.75
N LEU A 45 -6.30 -4.96 -0.18
CA LEU A 45 -6.50 -5.31 1.23
C LEU A 45 -5.99 -6.71 1.56
N ARG A 46 -6.24 -7.70 0.68
CA ARG A 46 -5.69 -9.05 0.84
C ARG A 46 -4.15 -9.06 0.81
N ILE A 47 -3.55 -8.34 -0.13
CA ILE A 47 -2.08 -8.19 -0.22
C ILE A 47 -1.52 -7.54 1.05
N LYS A 48 -2.14 -6.47 1.56
CA LYS A 48 -1.72 -5.82 2.80
C LYS A 48 -1.74 -6.77 4.00
N LYS A 49 -2.80 -7.58 4.13
CA LYS A 49 -2.89 -8.60 5.18
C LYS A 49 -1.77 -9.63 5.08
N LEU A 50 -1.47 -10.11 3.87
CA LEU A 50 -0.37 -11.05 3.63
C LEU A 50 0.99 -10.44 4.00
N LEU A 51 1.26 -9.20 3.60
CA LEU A 51 2.50 -8.50 3.94
C LEU A 51 2.63 -8.25 5.45
N ALA A 52 1.53 -7.90 6.12
CA ALA A 52 1.51 -7.74 7.57
C ALA A 52 1.81 -9.07 8.28
N ALA A 53 1.20 -10.17 7.85
CA ALA A 53 1.48 -11.51 8.38
C ALA A 53 2.96 -11.91 8.16
N GLN A 54 3.50 -11.65 6.96
CA GLN A 54 4.91 -11.88 6.66
C GLN A 54 5.84 -11.08 7.57
N ASN A 55 5.55 -9.80 7.81
CA ASN A 55 6.33 -8.96 8.71
C ASN A 55 6.23 -9.41 10.17
N ASN A 56 5.04 -9.80 10.64
CA ASN A 56 4.86 -10.36 11.98
C ASN A 56 5.68 -11.63 12.17
N TYR A 57 5.64 -12.55 11.19
CA TYR A 57 6.47 -13.75 11.21
C TYR A 57 7.97 -13.39 11.28
N ARG A 58 8.45 -12.49 10.42
CA ARG A 58 9.85 -12.02 10.44
C ARG A 58 10.25 -11.39 11.77
N ASN A 59 9.35 -10.62 12.39
CA ASN A 59 9.58 -9.99 13.69
C ASN A 59 9.53 -10.99 14.87
N SER A 60 8.80 -12.11 14.72
CA SER A 60 8.76 -13.19 15.72
C SER A 60 10.02 -14.06 15.70
N LEU A 61 10.77 -14.06 14.61
CA LEU A 61 12.06 -14.73 14.58
C LEU A 61 13.03 -14.03 15.53
N PRO A 62 13.88 -14.78 16.26
CA PRO A 62 14.92 -14.17 17.08
C PRO A 62 15.74 -13.25 16.18
N LYS A 63 15.83 -11.96 16.56
CA LYS A 63 16.69 -11.00 15.87
C LYS A 63 18.11 -11.56 15.94
N LEU A 64 18.60 -12.15 14.85
CA LEU A 64 20.03 -12.40 14.71
C LEU A 64 20.67 -11.02 14.81
N SER A 65 21.27 -10.75 15.96
CA SER A 65 22.04 -9.54 16.24
C SER A 65 23.27 -9.55 15.34
N PHE A 66 23.08 -9.26 14.05
CA PHE A 66 24.15 -8.72 13.23
C PHE A 66 24.29 -7.25 13.63
N ARG A 67 24.91 -7.07 14.79
CA ARG A 67 25.52 -5.83 15.23
C ARG A 67 26.65 -5.55 14.24
N ASN A 68 26.29 -5.01 13.07
CA ASN A 68 27.25 -4.47 12.13
C ASN A 68 27.87 -3.23 12.75
N HIS A 69 28.84 -3.46 13.64
CA HIS A 69 29.90 -2.52 14.00
C HIS A 69 30.79 -2.29 12.76
N PHE A 70 30.24 -1.65 11.71
CA PHE A 70 31.10 -0.95 10.77
C PHE A 70 31.43 0.40 11.40
N SER A 71 32.39 0.32 12.31
CA SER A 71 33.15 1.47 12.78
C SER A 71 33.75 2.14 11.55
N LYS A 72 33.21 3.30 11.16
CA LYS A 72 33.90 4.19 10.22
C LYS A 72 35.20 4.63 10.92
N LYS A 73 36.32 4.12 10.43
CA LYS A 73 37.63 4.78 10.56
C LYS A 73 37.71 5.86 9.48
#